data_AF-A0A7V3DGR1-F1
#
_entry.id   AF-A0A7V3DGR1-F1
#
_cell.length_a   1.000
_cell.length_b   1.000
_cell.length_c   1.000
_cell.angle_alpha   90.00
_cell.angle_beta   90.00
_cell.angle_gamma   90.00
#
_symmetry.space_group_name_H-M   'P 1'
#
loop_
_entity.id
_entity.type
_entity.pdbx_description
1 polymer ?
#
loop_
_entity_poly.entity_id
_entity_poly.type
_entity_poly.pdbx_seq_one_letter_code
_entity_poly.pdbx_strand_id
1 'polypeptide(L)'
;MLREKTRVLVFPCGSEIGLEIHRALCFSSHVSLVGASSVVSSHGPLVFREYVDSLPFVDAPDFIEALNRIIRDWQIHLVFPAHDSVVLRLAESEDKLACPVIGSPWGTCAVCRSKTSTYERLANVVRTPRIWDRNEQNLPFPIFVKPDAGQGSQGAMRVESRAELEAAIGRDPSLIVLEYLPGAEYTVDCFTDRHGVLRFAGARERVRTQGGISMDTRPVFDPVFREWAERIHGALLFRGPWFFQVKQASNGELALLEAAPRVSGGMGLYRNLGVNLPLLGVYDRLEIDVEIACNTFPIEMDRALYNRFLTPIEYDDVYIDFDDTLVIDGEVNPLLAAFIFQCRNRGIRIHLVSRHAGDLGATLRHYRLAGLFDSIVPVGALASKSAHIAGKKAIFIDDSFAERKRVHEALGIPVFAPDAIECLLDWRR
;
A
#
# COMPACT_ATOMS: atom_id res chain seq x y z
N MET A 1 -15.99 -6.17 -25.48
CA MET A 1 -14.56 -6.05 -25.87
C MET A 1 -13.77 -6.02 -24.58
N LEU A 2 -12.76 -6.87 -24.43
CA LEU A 2 -11.80 -6.75 -23.32
C LEU A 2 -11.14 -5.37 -23.44
N ARG A 3 -11.21 -4.55 -22.37
CA ARG A 3 -10.44 -3.30 -22.30
C ARG A 3 -8.96 -3.65 -22.28
N GLU A 4 -8.16 -2.91 -23.04
CA GLU A 4 -6.71 -3.04 -22.97
C GLU A 4 -6.22 -2.57 -21.60
N LYS A 5 -5.59 -3.47 -20.84
CA LYS A 5 -5.11 -3.18 -19.48
C LYS A 5 -3.70 -2.61 -19.52
N THR A 6 -3.42 -1.69 -18.60
CA THR A 6 -2.06 -1.20 -18.37
C THR A 6 -1.23 -2.32 -17.76
N ARG A 7 -0.17 -2.75 -18.46
CA ARG A 7 0.78 -3.76 -17.97
C ARG A 7 1.81 -3.12 -17.05
N VAL A 8 1.81 -3.51 -15.78
CA VAL A 8 2.67 -2.97 -14.72
C VAL A 8 3.67 -4.04 -14.28
N LEU A 9 4.97 -3.73 -14.41
CA LEU A 9 6.05 -4.58 -13.91
C LEU A 9 6.38 -4.23 -12.46
N VAL A 10 6.23 -5.16 -11.53
CA VAL A 10 6.58 -4.98 -10.12
C VAL A 10 7.97 -5.56 -9.85
N PHE A 11 8.89 -4.76 -9.32
CA PHE A 11 10.25 -5.22 -9.06
C PHE A 11 10.87 -4.63 -7.78
N PRO A 12 11.41 -5.44 -6.85
CA PRO A 12 11.30 -6.90 -6.79
C PRO A 12 9.92 -7.33 -6.29
N CYS A 13 9.27 -8.25 -7.01
CA CYS A 13 7.87 -8.62 -6.76
C CYS A 13 7.65 -9.48 -5.51
N GLY A 14 8.68 -10.21 -5.07
CA GLY A 14 8.62 -11.09 -3.89
C GLY A 14 8.82 -10.38 -2.55
N SER A 15 9.09 -9.07 -2.55
CA SER A 15 9.21 -8.28 -1.32
C SER A 15 7.85 -8.01 -0.70
N GLU A 16 7.80 -7.68 0.60
CA GLU A 16 6.56 -7.26 1.28
C GLU A 16 5.86 -6.09 0.57
N ILE A 17 6.64 -5.17 0.01
CA ILE A 17 6.14 -4.04 -0.78
C ILE A 17 5.54 -4.55 -2.11
N GLY A 18 6.23 -5.47 -2.78
CA GLY A 18 5.77 -6.06 -4.04
C GLY A 18 4.49 -6.88 -3.88
N LEU A 19 4.36 -7.61 -2.76
CA LEU A 19 3.14 -8.33 -2.41
C LEU A 19 1.99 -7.40 -2.05
N GLU A 20 2.26 -6.24 -1.45
CA GLU A 20 1.23 -5.23 -1.21
C GLU A 20 0.76 -4.57 -2.51
N ILE A 21 1.69 -4.24 -3.42
CA ILE A 21 1.34 -3.76 -4.77
C ILE A 21 0.49 -4.79 -5.50
N HIS A 22 0.82 -6.08 -5.40
CA HIS A 22 0.00 -7.14 -5.98
C HIS A 22 -1.42 -7.15 -5.40
N ARG A 23 -1.57 -7.25 -4.07
CA ARG A 23 -2.89 -7.25 -3.40
C ARG A 23 -3.73 -6.04 -3.78
N ALA A 24 -3.08 -4.89 -3.98
CA ALA A 24 -3.74 -3.65 -4.36
C ALA A 24 -4.23 -3.62 -5.82
N LEU A 25 -3.63 -4.39 -6.72
CA LEU A 25 -3.87 -4.24 -8.16
C LEU A 25 -4.43 -5.50 -8.83
N CYS A 26 -4.35 -6.69 -8.20
CA CYS A 26 -4.66 -7.96 -8.85
C CYS A 26 -6.14 -8.13 -9.24
N PHE A 27 -7.06 -7.40 -8.60
CA PHE A 27 -8.48 -7.40 -8.96
C PHE A 27 -8.88 -6.19 -9.81
N SER A 28 -7.93 -5.38 -10.29
CA SER A 28 -8.26 -4.21 -11.10
C SER A 28 -8.69 -4.60 -12.51
N SER A 29 -9.80 -4.01 -12.97
CA SER A 29 -10.23 -4.05 -14.38
C SER A 29 -9.33 -3.23 -15.32
N HIS A 30 -8.41 -2.41 -14.77
CA HIS A 30 -7.56 -1.48 -15.51
C HIS A 30 -6.09 -1.90 -15.61
N VAL A 31 -5.63 -2.82 -14.75
CA VAL A 31 -4.21 -3.17 -14.59
C VAL A 31 -3.99 -4.67 -14.74
N SER A 32 -2.91 -5.04 -15.43
CA SER A 32 -2.37 -6.40 -15.42
C SER A 32 -0.93 -6.38 -14.87
N LEU A 33 -0.57 -7.40 -14.10
CA LEU A 33 0.68 -7.43 -13.34
C LEU A 33 1.67 -8.43 -13.93
N VAL A 34 2.92 -7.99 -14.05
CA VAL A 34 4.09 -8.84 -14.30
C VAL A 34 5.01 -8.73 -13.10
N GLY A 35 5.41 -9.86 -12.52
CA GLY A 35 6.37 -9.89 -11.41
C GLY A 35 7.79 -10.09 -11.94
N ALA A 36 8.78 -9.38 -11.38
CA ALA A 36 10.19 -9.65 -11.63
C ALA A 36 10.99 -9.84 -10.35
N SER A 37 12.04 -10.67 -10.42
CA SER A 37 12.95 -10.95 -9.31
C SER A 37 14.39 -11.12 -9.81
N SER A 38 15.34 -10.76 -8.95
CA SER A 38 16.77 -11.08 -9.14
C SER A 38 17.22 -12.31 -8.36
N VAL A 39 16.35 -12.84 -7.50
CA VAL A 39 16.65 -14.03 -6.69
C VAL A 39 15.94 -15.26 -7.24
N VAL A 40 16.66 -16.38 -7.22
CA VAL A 40 16.19 -17.70 -7.68
C VAL A 40 15.01 -18.20 -6.83
N SER A 41 15.11 -18.03 -5.50
CA SER A 41 14.02 -18.37 -4.57
C SER A 41 13.24 -17.11 -4.23
N SER A 42 12.03 -17.01 -4.78
CA SER A 42 11.12 -15.88 -4.59
C SER A 42 9.71 -16.40 -4.34
N HIS A 43 8.91 -15.68 -3.55
CA HIS A 43 7.47 -15.93 -3.44
C HIS A 43 6.71 -15.48 -4.70
N GLY A 44 7.34 -14.66 -5.55
CA GLY A 44 6.77 -14.08 -6.77
C GLY A 44 6.03 -15.06 -7.70
N PRO A 45 6.61 -16.21 -8.10
CA PRO A 45 5.96 -17.19 -8.98
C PRO A 45 4.64 -17.77 -8.45
N LEU A 46 4.42 -17.71 -7.14
CA LEU A 46 3.18 -18.21 -6.51
C LEU A 46 2.07 -17.17 -6.47
N VAL A 47 2.39 -15.92 -6.80
CA VAL A 47 1.50 -14.77 -6.66
C VAL A 47 1.24 -14.11 -8.01
N PHE A 48 2.26 -13.98 -8.86
CA PHE A 48 2.16 -13.35 -10.17
C PHE A 48 1.96 -14.41 -11.27
N ARG A 49 0.87 -14.27 -12.04
CA ARG A 49 0.56 -15.17 -13.18
C ARG A 49 1.62 -15.07 -14.29
N GLU A 50 2.14 -13.86 -14.51
CA GLU A 50 3.25 -13.59 -15.43
C GLU A 50 4.49 -13.19 -14.61
N TYR A 51 5.63 -13.84 -14.88
CA TYR A 51 6.81 -13.73 -14.02
C TYR A 51 8.13 -13.80 -14.81
N VAL A 52 9.10 -12.98 -14.40
CA VAL A 52 10.46 -12.91 -14.93
C VAL A 52 11.49 -13.17 -13.81
N ASP A 53 12.30 -14.21 -13.95
CA ASP A 53 13.30 -14.66 -12.98
C ASP A 53 14.74 -14.23 -13.28
N SER A 54 14.96 -13.59 -14.43
CA SER A 54 16.28 -13.36 -15.03
C SER A 54 16.78 -11.93 -14.88
N LEU A 55 16.11 -11.08 -14.09
CA LEU A 55 16.49 -9.68 -13.97
C LEU A 55 17.72 -9.54 -13.04
N PRO A 56 18.83 -8.93 -13.49
CA PRO A 56 20.02 -8.75 -12.65
C PRO A 56 19.71 -7.99 -11.34
N PHE A 57 20.59 -8.10 -10.35
CA PHE A 57 20.51 -7.24 -9.17
C PHE A 57 20.65 -5.77 -9.57
N VAL A 58 20.06 -4.88 -8.76
CA VAL A 58 19.95 -3.44 -9.06
C VAL A 58 21.30 -2.73 -9.22
N ASP A 59 22.34 -3.26 -8.57
CA ASP A 59 23.72 -2.78 -8.61
C ASP A 59 24.53 -3.35 -9.79
N ALA A 60 23.98 -4.30 -10.53
CA ALA A 60 24.64 -4.86 -11.70
C ALA A 60 24.79 -3.79 -12.81
N PRO A 61 25.96 -3.69 -13.47
CA PRO A 61 26.19 -2.70 -14.53
C PRO A 61 25.19 -2.79 -15.70
N ASP A 62 24.71 -3.98 -16.01
CA ASP A 62 23.78 -4.28 -17.11
C ASP A 62 22.29 -4.24 -16.70
N PHE A 63 21.98 -3.89 -15.44
CA PHE A 63 20.61 -3.90 -14.92
C PHE A 63 19.61 -3.10 -15.77
N ILE A 64 19.96 -1.86 -16.14
CA ILE A 64 19.07 -0.97 -16.93
C ILE A 64 18.87 -1.52 -18.34
N GLU A 65 19.91 -2.09 -18.95
CA GLU A 65 19.79 -2.71 -20.27
C GLU A 65 18.87 -3.94 -20.21
N ALA A 66 19.06 -4.82 -19.23
CA ALA A 66 18.24 -5.99 -19.02
C ALA A 66 16.77 -5.63 -18.75
N LEU A 67 16.52 -4.63 -17.89
CA LEU A 67 15.18 -4.13 -17.61
C LEU A 67 14.51 -3.58 -18.87
N ASN A 68 15.22 -2.81 -19.69
CA ASN A 68 14.69 -2.27 -20.95
C ASN A 68 14.37 -3.36 -21.98
N ARG A 69 15.13 -4.47 -22.01
CA ARG A 69 14.77 -5.64 -22.82
C ARG A 69 13.44 -6.22 -22.36
N ILE A 70 13.29 -6.46 -21.05
CA ILE A 70 12.03 -6.97 -20.47
C ILE A 70 10.87 -6.02 -20.76
N ILE A 71 11.04 -4.70 -20.59
CA ILE A 71 9.99 -3.71 -20.87
C ILE A 71 9.47 -3.86 -22.30
N ARG A 72 10.38 -3.99 -23.28
CA ARG A 72 10.00 -4.15 -24.69
C ARG A 72 9.39 -5.52 -24.96
N ASP A 73 10.03 -6.59 -24.53
CA ASP A 73 9.59 -7.96 -24.86
C ASP A 73 8.22 -8.27 -24.25
N TRP A 74 7.94 -7.74 -23.05
CA TRP A 74 6.70 -7.97 -22.31
C TRP A 74 5.67 -6.84 -22.45
N GLN A 75 5.95 -5.84 -23.27
CA GLN A 75 5.07 -4.68 -23.51
C GLN A 75 4.64 -3.99 -22.20
N ILE A 76 5.62 -3.72 -21.34
CA ILE A 76 5.39 -3.09 -20.03
C ILE A 76 5.14 -1.59 -20.23
N HIS A 77 4.04 -1.10 -19.66
CA HIS A 77 3.68 0.31 -19.72
C HIS A 77 4.29 1.10 -18.57
N LEU A 78 4.38 0.50 -17.37
CA LEU A 78 4.90 1.15 -16.17
C LEU A 78 5.75 0.17 -15.34
N VAL A 79 6.80 0.68 -14.71
CA VAL A 79 7.54 -0.04 -13.66
C VAL A 79 7.11 0.46 -12.28
N PHE A 80 6.79 -0.46 -11.37
CA PHE A 80 6.47 -0.16 -9.97
C PHE A 80 7.59 -0.70 -9.06
N PRO A 81 8.50 0.16 -8.57
CA PRO A 81 9.59 -0.26 -7.69
C PRO A 81 9.07 -0.64 -6.30
N ALA A 82 9.57 -1.74 -5.78
CA ALA A 82 9.14 -2.35 -4.52
C ALA A 82 10.28 -2.49 -3.50
N HIS A 83 11.33 -1.65 -3.60
CA HIS A 83 12.50 -1.69 -2.72
C HIS A 83 13.27 -0.37 -2.79
N ASP A 84 13.79 0.13 -1.66
CA ASP A 84 14.41 1.47 -1.59
C ASP A 84 15.61 1.65 -2.54
N SER A 85 16.51 0.67 -2.64
CA SER A 85 17.61 0.71 -3.62
C SER A 85 17.13 0.71 -5.09
N VAL A 86 16.00 0.04 -5.38
CA VAL A 86 15.42 0.03 -6.74
C VAL A 86 14.76 1.37 -7.05
N VAL A 87 14.03 1.94 -6.09
CA VAL A 87 13.47 3.29 -6.20
C VAL A 87 14.56 4.30 -6.57
N LEU A 88 15.69 4.29 -5.84
CA LEU A 88 16.80 5.18 -6.11
C LEU A 88 17.41 4.95 -7.50
N ARG A 89 17.72 3.70 -7.85
CA ARG A 89 18.37 3.38 -9.13
C ARG A 89 17.51 3.74 -10.34
N LEU A 90 16.21 3.45 -10.26
CA LEU A 90 15.29 3.78 -11.35
C LEU A 90 15.08 5.28 -11.48
N ALA A 91 14.98 6.02 -10.36
CA ALA A 91 14.90 7.48 -10.41
C ALA A 91 16.18 8.12 -10.96
N GLU A 92 17.36 7.58 -10.63
CA GLU A 92 18.65 8.01 -11.20
C GLU A 92 18.74 7.80 -12.72
N SER A 93 18.06 6.77 -13.23
CA SER A 93 18.15 6.35 -14.64
C SER A 93 16.89 6.64 -15.44
N GLU A 94 16.02 7.55 -14.96
CA GLU A 94 14.69 7.79 -15.56
C GLU A 94 14.77 8.16 -17.05
N ASP A 95 15.82 8.89 -17.46
CA ASP A 95 16.11 9.28 -18.85
C ASP A 95 16.50 8.11 -19.76
N LYS A 96 16.89 6.97 -19.19
CA LYS A 96 17.37 5.78 -19.91
C LYS A 96 16.32 4.66 -19.95
N LEU A 97 15.22 4.78 -19.22
CA LEU A 97 14.21 3.74 -19.13
C LEU A 97 13.24 3.80 -20.31
N ALA A 98 12.88 2.63 -20.84
CA ALA A 98 11.99 2.50 -21.97
C ALA A 98 10.52 2.78 -21.64
N CYS A 99 10.17 2.89 -20.35
CA CYS A 99 8.84 3.31 -19.90
C CYS A 99 8.91 4.07 -18.55
N PRO A 100 7.85 4.80 -18.16
CA PRO A 100 7.82 5.54 -16.91
C PRO A 100 7.83 4.65 -15.66
N VAL A 101 8.37 5.19 -14.56
CA VAL A 101 8.49 4.49 -13.26
C VAL A 101 7.59 5.14 -12.22
N ILE A 102 6.67 4.43 -11.58
CA ILE A 102 5.86 5.03 -10.50
C ILE A 102 6.77 5.40 -9.32
N GLY A 103 6.86 6.69 -8.99
CA GLY A 103 7.72 7.18 -7.92
C GLY A 103 8.01 8.69 -8.00
N SER A 104 8.82 9.14 -7.03
CA SER A 104 9.26 10.54 -6.91
C SER A 104 10.56 10.81 -7.69
N PRO A 105 10.91 12.10 -7.94
CA PRO A 105 12.15 12.47 -8.62
C PRO A 105 13.41 12.02 -7.87
N TRP A 106 14.51 11.86 -8.61
CA TRP A 106 15.81 11.42 -8.09
C TRP A 106 16.26 12.16 -6.83
N GLY A 107 16.14 13.49 -6.79
CA GLY A 107 16.58 14.29 -5.64
C GLY A 107 15.89 13.89 -4.32
N THR A 108 14.59 13.59 -4.36
CA THR A 108 13.84 13.11 -3.19
C THR A 108 14.24 11.68 -2.84
N CYS A 109 14.35 10.80 -3.84
CA CYS A 109 14.77 9.42 -3.64
C CYS A 109 16.18 9.31 -3.04
N ALA A 110 17.11 10.17 -3.46
CA ALA A 110 18.48 10.24 -2.96
C ALA A 110 18.53 10.68 -1.50
N VAL A 111 17.79 11.75 -1.14
CA VAL A 111 17.69 12.21 0.25
C VAL A 111 17.10 11.12 1.14
N CYS A 112 15.96 10.54 0.75
CA CYS A 112 15.26 9.51 1.53
C CYS A 112 16.05 8.20 1.67
N ARG A 113 17.01 7.92 0.78
CA ARG A 113 17.84 6.71 0.87
C ARG A 113 18.82 6.74 2.05
N SER A 114 19.33 7.94 2.38
CA SER A 114 20.27 8.18 3.48
C SER A 114 19.55 8.81 4.67
N LYS A 115 19.63 8.17 5.84
CA LYS A 115 18.99 8.70 7.04
C LYS A 115 19.63 10.01 7.48
N THR A 116 20.94 10.11 7.37
CA THR A 116 21.70 11.34 7.64
C THR A 116 21.23 12.47 6.73
N SER A 117 21.18 12.24 5.41
CA SER A 117 20.71 13.24 4.45
C SER A 117 19.24 13.64 4.72
N THR A 118 18.40 12.66 5.08
CA THR A 118 17.00 12.90 5.46
C THR A 118 16.92 13.81 6.70
N TYR A 119 17.70 13.52 7.74
CA TYR A 119 17.72 14.32 8.96
C TYR A 119 18.26 15.72 8.72
N GLU A 120 19.37 15.86 8.00
CA GLU A 120 19.94 17.16 7.64
C GLU A 120 18.93 18.02 6.86
N ARG A 121 18.22 17.42 5.91
CA ARG A 121 17.21 18.11 5.10
C ARG A 121 15.97 18.52 5.89
N LEU A 122 15.60 17.76 6.91
CA LEU A 122 14.31 17.91 7.62
C LEU A 122 14.44 18.44 9.06
N ALA A 123 15.64 18.59 9.62
CA ALA A 123 15.85 19.01 11.02
C ALA A 123 15.25 20.39 11.35
N ASN A 124 15.19 21.30 10.36
CA ASN A 124 14.58 22.62 10.52
C ASN A 124 13.06 22.64 10.17
N VAL A 125 12.52 21.50 9.77
CA VAL A 125 11.15 21.33 9.26
C VAL A 125 10.29 20.57 10.26
N VAL A 126 10.85 19.48 10.79
CA VAL A 126 10.26 18.62 11.82
C VAL A 126 11.35 18.15 12.78
N ARG A 127 10.96 17.70 13.99
CA ARG A 127 11.93 17.16 14.96
C ARG A 127 12.57 15.88 14.41
N THR A 128 13.89 15.84 14.37
CA THR A 128 14.67 14.63 14.07
C THR A 128 15.36 14.15 15.34
N PRO A 129 15.68 12.84 15.47
CA PRO A 129 16.50 12.37 16.57
C PRO A 129 17.86 13.07 16.56
N ARG A 130 18.42 13.32 17.74
CA ARG A 130 19.80 13.83 17.82
C ARG A 130 20.77 12.78 17.26
N ILE A 131 21.65 13.21 16.37
CA ILE A 131 22.79 12.42 15.90
C ILE A 131 23.97 12.72 16.84
N TRP A 132 24.62 11.68 17.34
CA TRP A 132 25.78 11.79 18.23
C TRP A 132 27.07 11.49 17.48
N ASP A 133 28.16 12.15 17.86
CA ASP A 133 29.49 11.71 17.45
C ASP A 133 29.82 10.42 18.21
N ARG A 134 30.15 9.35 17.47
CA ARG A 134 30.54 8.07 18.04
C ARG A 134 31.75 8.17 18.99
N ASN A 135 32.58 9.20 18.81
CA ASN A 135 33.79 9.44 19.61
C ASN A 135 33.55 10.32 20.84
N GLU A 136 32.35 10.88 21.03
CA GLU A 136 32.03 11.70 22.20
C GLU A 136 32.18 10.86 23.47
N GLN A 137 32.90 11.34 24.48
CA GLN A 137 33.21 10.53 25.69
C GLN A 137 31.97 10.19 26.51
N ASN A 138 31.04 11.15 26.65
CA ASN A 138 29.87 11.06 27.52
C ASN A 138 28.56 10.94 26.71
N LEU A 139 28.34 9.78 26.09
CA LEU A 139 27.08 9.48 25.40
C LEU A 139 25.95 9.14 26.38
N PRO A 140 24.71 9.56 26.10
CA PRO A 140 23.57 9.32 26.98
C PRO A 140 22.93 7.95 26.74
N PHE A 141 23.59 6.90 27.22
CA PHE A 141 23.04 5.54 27.11
C PHE A 141 21.70 5.38 27.88
N PRO A 142 20.74 4.60 27.35
CA PRO A 142 20.81 3.88 26.10
C PRO A 142 20.70 4.79 24.88
N ILE A 143 21.42 4.42 23.81
CA ILE A 143 21.35 5.06 22.49
C ILE A 143 20.84 4.06 21.46
N PHE A 144 20.55 4.55 20.26
CA PHE A 144 20.14 3.71 19.14
C PHE A 144 21.16 3.80 18.00
N VAL A 145 21.49 2.68 17.38
CA VAL A 145 22.33 2.66 16.18
C VAL A 145 21.59 1.97 15.05
N LYS A 146 21.81 2.44 13.82
CA LYS A 146 21.30 1.81 12.59
C LYS A 146 22.16 2.17 11.39
N PRO A 147 22.20 1.35 10.32
CA PRO A 147 22.91 1.73 9.10
C PRO A 147 22.29 2.98 8.47
N ASP A 148 23.13 3.88 7.97
CA ASP A 148 22.65 5.09 7.30
C ASP A 148 21.73 4.74 6.11
N ALA A 149 22.20 3.84 5.26
CA ALA A 149 21.46 3.29 4.14
C ALA A 149 21.10 1.81 4.42
N GLY A 150 19.89 1.55 4.91
CA GLY A 150 19.45 0.20 5.29
C GLY A 150 17.96 -0.01 5.12
N GLN A 151 17.48 -1.23 5.40
CA GLN A 151 16.09 -1.65 5.26
C GLN A 151 15.71 -2.73 6.28
N GLY A 152 14.41 -2.90 6.54
CA GLY A 152 13.88 -4.01 7.38
C GLY A 152 14.52 -4.10 8.77
N SER A 153 14.90 -2.95 9.35
CA SER A 153 15.64 -2.88 10.62
C SER A 153 16.94 -3.70 10.69
N GLN A 154 17.51 -4.11 9.56
CA GLN A 154 18.80 -4.81 9.56
C GLN A 154 19.90 -3.90 10.11
N GLY A 155 20.68 -4.41 11.06
CA GLY A 155 21.73 -3.65 11.76
C GLY A 155 21.21 -2.63 12.77
N ALA A 156 19.89 -2.47 12.93
CA ALA A 156 19.33 -1.53 13.90
C ALA A 156 19.28 -2.15 15.30
N MET A 157 19.84 -1.47 16.31
CA MET A 157 19.85 -1.98 17.69
C MET A 157 19.89 -0.87 18.73
N ARG A 158 19.31 -1.15 19.90
CA ARG A 158 19.51 -0.39 21.12
C ARG A 158 20.86 -0.79 21.73
N VAL A 159 21.61 0.20 22.18
CA VAL A 159 22.97 0.05 22.73
C VAL A 159 22.97 0.61 24.14
N GLU A 160 23.37 -0.20 25.12
CA GLU A 160 23.32 0.14 26.55
C GLU A 160 24.65 0.70 27.07
N SER A 161 25.76 0.53 26.33
CA SER A 161 27.09 0.91 26.82
C SER A 161 28.09 1.26 25.72
N ARG A 162 29.19 1.93 26.10
CA ARG A 162 30.33 2.23 25.22
C ARG A 162 30.90 0.98 24.57
N ALA A 163 31.08 -0.09 25.34
CA ALA A 163 31.65 -1.34 24.84
C ALA A 163 30.76 -1.98 23.77
N GLU A 164 29.44 -1.96 23.96
CA GLU A 164 28.49 -2.42 22.94
C GLU A 164 28.52 -1.55 21.68
N LEU A 165 28.63 -0.23 21.84
CA LEU A 165 28.74 0.70 20.71
C LEU A 165 29.99 0.42 19.87
N GLU A 166 31.15 0.30 20.52
CA GLU A 166 32.42 0.00 19.85
C GLU A 166 32.37 -1.34 19.12
N ALA A 167 31.79 -2.37 19.74
CA ALA A 167 31.59 -3.67 19.11
C ALA A 167 30.66 -3.60 17.89
N ALA A 168 29.57 -2.82 17.97
CA ALA A 168 28.64 -2.64 16.86
C ALA A 168 29.29 -1.92 15.68
N ILE A 169 29.97 -0.80 15.93
CA ILE A 169 30.69 -0.04 14.90
C ILE A 169 31.84 -0.85 14.29
N GLY A 170 32.55 -1.64 15.11
CA GLY A 170 33.61 -2.52 14.63
C GLY A 170 33.10 -3.59 13.65
N ARG A 171 31.83 -4.01 13.78
CA ARG A 171 31.18 -4.93 12.83
C ARG A 171 30.64 -4.20 11.60
N ASP A 172 30.06 -3.02 11.79
CA ASP A 172 29.49 -2.21 10.72
C ASP A 172 29.84 -0.72 10.90
N PRO A 173 30.86 -0.22 10.17
CA PRO A 173 31.26 1.18 10.24
C PRO A 173 30.21 2.17 9.73
N SER A 174 29.20 1.70 8.98
CA SER A 174 28.13 2.52 8.39
C SER A 174 27.03 2.92 9.38
N LEU A 175 27.07 2.38 10.60
CA LEU A 175 26.13 2.71 11.66
C LEU A 175 26.23 4.17 12.06
N ILE A 176 25.08 4.85 12.10
CA ILE A 176 24.92 6.17 12.70
C ILE A 176 24.41 6.04 14.14
N VAL A 177 24.87 6.95 15.01
CA VAL A 177 24.56 6.95 16.44
C VAL A 177 23.47 7.97 16.73
N LEU A 178 22.36 7.54 17.30
CA LEU A 178 21.13 8.32 17.42
C LEU A 178 20.59 8.32 18.85
N GLU A 179 19.85 9.37 19.18
CA GLU A 179 18.93 9.38 20.31
C GLU A 179 18.04 8.13 20.34
N TYR A 180 17.90 7.54 21.52
CA TYR A 180 16.96 6.45 21.75
C TYR A 180 15.55 7.00 21.99
N LEU A 181 14.59 6.56 21.16
CA LEU A 181 13.18 6.93 21.24
C LEU A 181 12.37 5.73 21.80
N PRO A 182 11.93 5.77 23.06
CA PRO A 182 11.31 4.61 23.73
C PRO A 182 9.79 4.50 23.53
N GLY A 183 9.11 5.55 23.09
CA GLY A 183 7.65 5.62 23.06
C GLY A 183 7.01 4.97 21.83
N ALA A 184 5.73 5.27 21.61
CA ALA A 184 4.94 4.69 20.53
C ALA A 184 5.48 5.07 19.13
N GLU A 185 5.31 4.15 18.19
CA GLU A 185 5.79 4.27 16.80
C GLU A 185 4.60 4.36 15.84
N TYR A 186 4.68 5.28 14.88
CA TYR A 186 3.63 5.55 13.92
C TYR A 186 4.18 5.57 12.50
N THR A 187 3.36 5.16 11.54
CA THR A 187 3.57 5.41 10.11
C THR A 187 2.46 6.31 9.60
N VAL A 188 2.80 7.31 8.79
CA VAL A 188 1.84 8.14 8.08
C VAL A 188 1.97 7.86 6.60
N ASP A 189 1.00 7.12 6.06
CA ASP A 189 0.94 6.81 4.63
C ASP A 189 0.37 8.00 3.88
N CYS A 190 1.04 8.41 2.81
CA CYS A 190 0.78 9.66 2.09
C CYS A 190 0.66 9.45 0.58
N PHE A 191 -0.01 10.38 -0.09
CA PHE A 191 -0.08 10.43 -1.56
C PHE A 191 0.06 11.86 -2.06
N THR A 192 0.99 12.08 -2.98
CA THR A 192 1.12 13.35 -3.71
C THR A 192 0.86 13.11 -5.19
N ASP A 193 -0.01 13.91 -5.80
CA ASP A 193 -0.32 13.77 -7.23
C ASP A 193 0.68 14.51 -8.15
N ARG A 194 0.48 14.37 -9.47
CA ARG A 194 1.29 14.99 -10.52
C ARG A 194 1.21 16.51 -10.54
N HIS A 195 0.23 17.09 -9.86
CA HIS A 195 0.08 18.54 -9.68
C HIS A 195 0.86 19.04 -8.45
N GLY A 196 1.55 18.16 -7.74
CA GLY A 196 2.30 18.49 -6.52
C GLY A 196 1.40 18.73 -5.31
N VAL A 197 0.18 18.18 -5.31
CA VAL A 197 -0.78 18.33 -4.21
C VAL A 197 -0.75 17.09 -3.32
N LEU A 198 -0.53 17.29 -2.01
CA LEU A 198 -0.71 16.25 -1.00
C LEU A 198 -2.20 15.91 -0.85
N ARG A 199 -2.63 14.80 -1.47
CA ARG A 199 -4.03 14.35 -1.48
C ARG A 199 -4.41 13.54 -0.26
N PHE A 200 -3.46 12.81 0.33
CA PHE A 200 -3.71 11.92 1.46
C PHE A 200 -2.58 11.94 2.47
N ALA A 201 -2.94 11.87 3.75
CA ALA A 201 -2.04 11.65 4.88
C ALA A 201 -2.83 10.92 5.97
N GLY A 202 -2.64 9.61 6.08
CA GLY A 202 -3.32 8.75 7.03
C GLY A 202 -2.33 8.13 8.01
N ALA A 203 -2.46 8.43 9.30
CA ALA A 203 -1.60 7.88 10.33
C ALA A 203 -2.10 6.52 10.84
N ARG A 204 -1.17 5.66 11.20
CA ARG A 204 -1.43 4.39 11.86
C ARG A 204 -0.36 4.09 12.91
N GLU A 205 -0.81 3.63 14.06
CA GLU A 205 0.05 3.16 15.13
C GLU A 205 0.62 1.79 14.74
N ARG A 206 1.89 1.56 15.06
CA ARG A 206 2.58 0.27 14.89
C ARG A 206 2.62 -0.43 16.24
N VAL A 207 1.47 -0.98 16.64
CA VAL A 207 1.22 -1.58 17.97
C VAL A 207 2.25 -2.68 18.26
N ARG A 208 2.56 -3.51 17.26
CA ARG A 208 3.58 -4.55 17.34
C ARG A 208 4.46 -4.54 16.10
N THR A 209 5.77 -4.56 16.30
CA THR A 209 6.77 -4.63 15.23
C THR A 209 7.65 -5.87 15.36
N GLN A 210 8.00 -6.49 14.24
CA GLN A 210 8.96 -7.60 14.18
C GLN A 210 9.84 -7.43 12.94
N GLY A 211 11.17 -7.45 13.10
CA GLY A 211 12.10 -7.27 11.97
C GLY A 211 11.88 -5.98 11.17
N GLY A 212 11.50 -4.88 11.84
CA GLY A 212 11.17 -3.60 11.19
C GLY A 212 9.82 -3.56 10.48
N ILE A 213 9.06 -4.64 10.47
CA ILE A 213 7.74 -4.73 9.86
C ILE A 213 6.68 -4.47 10.93
N SER A 214 5.67 -3.65 10.61
CA SER A 214 4.47 -3.51 11.43
C SER A 214 3.65 -4.77 11.29
N MET A 215 3.55 -5.54 12.39
CA MET A 215 2.79 -6.78 12.44
C MET A 215 1.38 -6.55 12.95
N ASP A 216 1.17 -5.54 13.80
CA ASP A 216 -0.14 -5.12 14.28
C ASP A 216 -0.23 -3.60 14.12
N THR A 217 -1.32 -3.12 13.53
CA THR A 217 -1.51 -1.71 13.22
C THR A 217 -2.97 -1.29 13.13
N ARG A 218 -3.25 -0.07 13.58
CA ARG A 218 -4.59 0.54 13.61
C ARG A 218 -4.51 2.03 13.25
N PRO A 219 -5.55 2.62 12.63
CA PRO A 219 -5.57 4.04 12.32
C PRO A 219 -5.44 4.90 13.59
N VAL A 220 -4.81 6.06 13.45
CA VAL A 220 -4.78 7.11 14.48
C VAL A 220 -5.23 8.42 13.85
N PHE A 221 -6.16 9.09 14.51
CA PHE A 221 -6.72 10.35 14.05
C PHE A 221 -6.21 11.49 14.94
N ASP A 222 -5.03 12.00 14.59
CA ASP A 222 -4.45 13.18 15.23
C ASP A 222 -3.99 14.16 14.13
N PRO A 223 -4.47 15.43 14.15
CA PRO A 223 -4.06 16.45 13.18
C PRO A 223 -2.54 16.63 13.07
N VAL A 224 -1.78 16.35 14.13
CA VAL A 224 -0.32 16.49 14.13
C VAL A 224 0.34 15.70 13.00
N PHE A 225 -0.19 14.53 12.64
CA PHE A 225 0.39 13.71 11.58
C PHE A 225 0.18 14.32 10.20
N ARG A 226 -0.97 14.97 9.97
CA ARG A 226 -1.20 15.71 8.73
C ARG A 226 -0.32 16.95 8.64
N GLU A 227 -0.17 17.68 9.74
CA GLU A 227 0.76 18.83 9.79
C GLU A 227 2.20 18.42 9.49
N TRP A 228 2.66 17.29 10.05
CA TRP A 228 3.97 16.73 9.73
C TRP A 228 4.09 16.34 8.25
N ALA A 229 3.06 15.71 7.68
CA ALA A 229 3.03 15.36 6.27
C ALA A 229 3.17 16.61 5.38
N GLU A 230 2.42 17.67 5.69
CA GLU A 230 2.45 18.94 4.97
C GLU A 230 3.83 19.62 5.06
N ARG A 231 4.46 19.62 6.25
CA ARG A 231 5.81 20.18 6.44
C ARG A 231 6.87 19.41 5.66
N ILE A 232 6.87 18.08 5.75
CA ILE A 232 7.82 17.22 5.03
C ILE A 232 7.63 17.36 3.51
N HIS A 233 6.37 17.37 3.07
CA HIS A 233 6.00 17.62 1.67
C HIS A 233 6.47 19.00 1.18
N GLY A 234 6.44 20.04 2.02
CA GLY A 234 6.96 21.36 1.68
C GLY A 234 8.49 21.40 1.50
N ALA A 235 9.22 20.45 2.08
CA ALA A 235 10.68 20.40 2.05
C ALA A 235 11.25 19.46 0.97
N LEU A 236 10.45 18.52 0.47
CA LEU A 236 10.84 17.49 -0.50
C LEU A 236 9.75 17.31 -1.57
N LEU A 237 10.18 17.13 -2.83
CA LEU A 237 9.24 16.95 -3.94
C LEU A 237 8.80 15.49 -4.04
N PHE A 238 7.60 15.19 -3.56
CA PHE A 238 7.00 13.86 -3.69
C PHE A 238 6.11 13.75 -4.92
N ARG A 239 6.00 12.54 -5.47
CA ARG A 239 5.00 12.13 -6.45
C ARG A 239 4.68 10.66 -6.24
N GLY A 240 3.38 10.32 -6.29
CA GLY A 240 2.86 8.99 -6.01
C GLY A 240 2.79 8.65 -4.52
N PRO A 241 2.75 7.35 -4.17
CA PRO A 241 2.69 6.91 -2.78
C PRO A 241 4.03 7.11 -2.07
N TRP A 242 3.97 7.64 -0.86
CA TRP A 242 5.11 7.79 0.04
C TRP A 242 4.65 7.65 1.48
N PHE A 243 5.58 7.56 2.43
CA PHE A 243 5.24 7.58 3.85
C PHE A 243 6.40 8.17 4.64
N PHE A 244 6.11 8.52 5.89
CA PHE A 244 7.13 8.76 6.90
C PHE A 244 6.78 8.03 8.19
N GLN A 245 7.80 7.74 8.97
CA GLN A 245 7.67 7.10 10.28
C GLN A 245 8.14 8.05 11.36
N VAL A 246 7.42 8.07 12.47
CA VAL A 246 7.77 8.85 13.65
C VAL A 246 7.70 7.99 14.89
N LYS A 247 8.47 8.36 15.91
CA LYS A 247 8.45 7.69 17.20
C LYS A 247 8.53 8.70 18.33
N GLN A 248 7.83 8.42 19.42
CA GLN A 248 7.83 9.28 20.60
C GLN A 248 9.13 9.16 21.38
N ALA A 249 9.68 10.31 21.76
CA ALA A 249 10.70 10.42 22.80
C ALA A 249 10.10 10.17 24.20
N SER A 250 10.95 10.13 25.22
CA SER A 250 10.53 9.91 26.61
C SER A 250 9.60 11.00 27.16
N ASN A 251 9.66 12.21 26.60
CA ASN A 251 8.77 13.33 26.92
C ASN A 251 7.45 13.31 26.11
N GLY A 252 7.23 12.31 25.26
CA GLY A 252 6.05 12.18 24.39
C GLY A 252 6.15 12.91 23.04
N GLU A 253 7.22 13.68 22.78
CA GLU A 253 7.39 14.39 21.51
C GLU A 253 7.72 13.44 20.36
N LEU A 254 7.12 13.65 19.20
CA LEU A 254 7.41 12.89 17.98
C LEU A 254 8.78 13.28 17.40
N ALA A 255 9.57 12.29 16.97
CA ALA A 255 10.74 12.47 16.11
C ALA A 255 10.66 11.61 14.86
N LEU A 256 11.19 12.14 13.75
CA LEU A 256 11.28 11.43 12.47
C LEU A 256 12.23 10.22 12.54
N LEU A 257 11.74 9.03 12.21
CA LEU A 257 12.57 7.84 12.02
C LEU A 257 13.09 7.72 10.60
N GLU A 258 12.20 7.87 9.61
CA GLU A 258 12.50 7.78 8.18
C GLU A 258 11.38 8.41 7.35
N ALA A 259 11.68 8.73 6.10
CA ALA A 259 10.72 9.02 5.05
C ALA A 259 11.14 8.25 3.80
N ALA A 260 10.19 7.70 3.04
CA ALA A 260 10.52 6.99 1.81
C ALA A 260 9.44 7.17 0.72
N PRO A 261 9.86 7.48 -0.52
CA PRO A 261 8.97 7.78 -1.64
C PRO A 261 8.50 6.50 -2.36
N ARG A 262 7.84 5.62 -1.62
CA ARG A 262 7.34 4.33 -2.12
C ARG A 262 6.18 3.81 -1.29
N VAL A 263 5.57 2.73 -1.78
CA VAL A 263 4.58 1.94 -1.04
C VAL A 263 5.20 1.36 0.24
N SER A 264 4.46 1.38 1.35
CA SER A 264 4.81 0.66 2.57
C SER A 264 3.98 -0.62 2.66
N GLY A 265 4.54 -1.72 3.17
CA GLY A 265 3.78 -2.97 3.32
C GLY A 265 2.57 -2.85 4.25
N GLY A 266 2.51 -1.80 5.09
CA GLY A 266 1.38 -1.53 5.96
C GLY A 266 0.29 -0.64 5.35
N MET A 267 0.48 -0.12 4.12
CA MET A 267 -0.56 0.65 3.40
C MET A 267 -1.83 -0.17 3.15
N GLY A 268 -1.76 -1.51 3.26
CA GLY A 268 -2.91 -2.39 3.17
C GLY A 268 -4.05 -2.03 4.15
N LEU A 269 -3.75 -1.39 5.28
CA LEU A 269 -4.77 -0.90 6.21
C LEU A 269 -5.65 0.18 5.57
N TYR A 270 -5.05 1.20 4.94
CA TYR A 270 -5.81 2.26 4.27
C TYR A 270 -6.42 1.82 2.94
N ARG A 271 -5.80 0.85 2.25
CA ARG A 271 -6.43 0.17 1.11
C ARG A 271 -7.78 -0.44 1.50
N ASN A 272 -7.83 -1.15 2.62
CA ASN A 272 -9.07 -1.76 3.12
C ASN A 272 -10.08 -0.73 3.68
N LEU A 273 -9.67 0.53 3.87
CA LEU A 273 -10.57 1.66 4.11
C LEU A 273 -11.03 2.36 2.82
N GLY A 274 -10.57 1.92 1.64
CA GLY A 274 -10.95 2.48 0.34
C GLY A 274 -9.89 3.37 -0.32
N VAL A 275 -8.75 3.60 0.33
CA VAL A 275 -7.65 4.41 -0.18
C VAL A 275 -6.54 3.52 -0.76
N ASN A 276 -6.73 3.09 -1.99
CA ASN A 276 -5.78 2.22 -2.70
C ASN A 276 -4.60 3.02 -3.27
N LEU A 277 -3.62 3.34 -2.41
CA LEU A 277 -2.44 4.16 -2.75
C LEU A 277 -1.62 3.62 -3.94
N PRO A 278 -1.39 2.30 -4.10
CA PRO A 278 -0.75 1.77 -5.30
C PRO A 278 -1.54 2.06 -6.59
N LEU A 279 -2.86 1.86 -6.60
CA LEU A 279 -3.69 2.13 -7.78
C LEU A 279 -3.74 3.62 -8.14
N LEU A 280 -3.81 4.49 -7.12
CA LEU A 280 -3.70 5.93 -7.32
C LEU A 280 -2.36 6.29 -7.96
N GLY A 281 -1.27 5.62 -7.58
CA GLY A 281 0.06 5.82 -8.19
C GLY A 281 0.12 5.41 -9.67
N VAL A 282 -0.61 4.36 -10.06
CA VAL A 282 -0.76 3.96 -11.47
C VAL A 282 -1.51 5.04 -12.24
N TYR A 283 -2.69 5.47 -11.76
CA TYR A 283 -3.49 6.50 -12.43
C TYR A 283 -2.76 7.83 -12.53
N ASP A 284 -2.06 8.26 -11.49
CA ASP A 284 -1.25 9.47 -11.51
C ASP A 284 -0.15 9.45 -12.57
N ARG A 285 0.52 8.30 -12.72
CA ARG A 285 1.59 8.14 -13.71
C ARG A 285 1.04 8.00 -15.14
N LEU A 286 -0.22 7.59 -15.28
CA LEU A 286 -0.99 7.64 -16.54
C LEU A 286 -1.65 9.02 -16.79
N GLU A 287 -1.33 10.04 -15.98
CA GLU A 287 -1.85 11.40 -16.11
C GLU A 287 -3.36 11.54 -15.89
N ILE A 288 -3.96 10.61 -15.15
CA ILE A 288 -5.37 10.62 -14.77
C ILE A 288 -5.53 11.38 -13.44
N ASP A 289 -6.47 12.32 -13.39
CA ASP A 289 -6.85 12.98 -12.14
C ASP A 289 -7.51 11.99 -11.18
N VAL A 290 -7.06 12.03 -9.92
CA VAL A 290 -7.52 11.11 -8.89
C VAL A 290 -8.30 11.84 -7.81
N GLU A 291 -9.27 11.12 -7.26
CA GLU A 291 -10.03 11.52 -6.08
C GLU A 291 -9.94 10.40 -5.04
N ILE A 292 -10.05 10.76 -3.76
CA ILE A 292 -9.92 9.84 -2.63
C ILE A 292 -11.19 9.87 -1.81
N ALA A 293 -11.74 8.70 -1.54
CA ALA A 293 -12.81 8.49 -0.58
C ALA A 293 -12.34 7.44 0.45
N CYS A 294 -12.57 7.71 1.73
CA CYS A 294 -12.14 6.85 2.83
C CYS A 294 -13.34 6.52 3.71
N ASN A 295 -13.52 5.24 3.99
CA ASN A 295 -14.44 4.80 5.04
C ASN A 295 -13.92 5.24 6.42
N THR A 296 -14.83 5.36 7.39
CA THR A 296 -14.54 5.89 8.74
C THR A 296 -14.81 4.88 9.86
N PHE A 297 -15.00 3.60 9.54
CA PHE A 297 -15.20 2.55 10.55
C PHE A 297 -13.85 2.14 11.21
N PRO A 298 -13.87 1.64 12.46
CA PRO A 298 -12.67 1.08 13.09
C PRO A 298 -12.12 -0.12 12.32
N ILE A 299 -10.80 -0.19 12.16
CA ILE A 299 -10.12 -1.33 11.56
C ILE A 299 -8.79 -1.57 12.29
N GLU A 300 -8.43 -2.84 12.43
CA GLU A 300 -7.10 -3.25 12.90
C GLU A 300 -6.58 -4.31 11.93
N MET A 301 -5.31 -4.22 11.58
CA MET A 301 -4.63 -5.16 10.69
C MET A 301 -3.52 -5.88 11.47
N ASP A 302 -3.68 -7.19 11.65
CA ASP A 302 -2.66 -8.07 12.21
C ASP A 302 -2.07 -8.98 11.14
N ARG A 303 -0.79 -9.30 11.29
CA ARG A 303 0.02 -10.02 10.31
C ARG A 303 0.82 -11.10 11.01
N ALA A 304 0.82 -12.27 10.37
CA ALA A 304 1.86 -13.27 10.51
C ALA A 304 2.64 -13.34 9.18
N LEU A 305 2.18 -14.18 8.24
CA LEU A 305 2.65 -14.19 6.85
C LEU A 305 1.67 -13.48 5.88
N TYR A 306 0.41 -13.40 6.28
CA TYR A 306 -0.66 -12.74 5.52
C TYR A 306 -1.37 -11.75 6.42
N ASN A 307 -2.01 -10.75 5.79
CA ASN A 307 -2.81 -9.76 6.47
C ASN A 307 -4.14 -10.38 6.91
N ARG A 308 -4.55 -10.07 8.13
CA ARG A 308 -5.87 -10.35 8.69
C ARG A 308 -6.39 -9.08 9.32
N PHE A 309 -7.70 -8.92 9.29
CA PHE A 309 -8.33 -7.68 9.71
C PHE A 309 -9.39 -7.96 10.76
N LEU A 310 -9.50 -7.03 11.70
CA LEU A 310 -10.64 -6.91 12.60
C LEU A 310 -11.42 -5.67 12.20
N THR A 311 -12.64 -5.89 11.73
CA THR A 311 -13.57 -4.84 11.29
C THR A 311 -14.91 -5.05 12.01
N PRO A 312 -15.18 -4.35 13.13
CA PRO A 312 -16.42 -4.50 13.89
C PRO A 312 -17.58 -3.75 13.20
N ILE A 313 -17.81 -4.03 11.92
CA ILE A 313 -18.91 -3.48 11.13
C ILE A 313 -20.10 -4.44 11.26
N GLU A 314 -21.26 -3.91 11.61
CA GLU A 314 -22.50 -4.67 11.63
C GLU A 314 -23.34 -4.33 10.39
N TYR A 315 -23.78 -5.35 9.66
CA TYR A 315 -24.63 -5.22 8.49
C TYR A 315 -25.54 -6.44 8.34
N ASP A 316 -26.77 -6.21 7.88
CA ASP A 316 -27.77 -7.25 7.62
C ASP A 316 -27.92 -7.53 6.12
N ASP A 317 -27.44 -6.59 5.29
CA ASP A 317 -27.55 -6.61 3.83
C ASP A 317 -26.21 -6.30 3.16
N VAL A 318 -25.85 -7.11 2.15
CA VAL A 318 -24.70 -6.88 1.27
C VAL A 318 -25.20 -6.66 -0.15
N TYR A 319 -24.88 -5.50 -0.72
CA TYR A 319 -25.17 -5.18 -2.11
C TYR A 319 -23.89 -5.31 -2.93
N ILE A 320 -23.93 -6.08 -4.02
CA ILE A 320 -22.75 -6.42 -4.81
C ILE A 320 -23.02 -6.11 -6.29
N ASP A 321 -22.08 -5.45 -6.95
CA ASP A 321 -22.06 -5.38 -8.40
C ASP A 321 -21.63 -6.70 -9.04
N PHE A 322 -22.10 -6.96 -10.25
CA PHE A 322 -21.74 -8.16 -10.98
C PHE A 322 -20.45 -7.98 -11.79
N ASP A 323 -20.49 -7.08 -12.78
CA ASP A 323 -19.42 -6.88 -13.75
C ASP A 323 -18.21 -6.20 -13.11
N ASP A 324 -17.00 -6.63 -13.49
CA ASP A 324 -15.71 -6.15 -12.97
C ASP A 324 -15.55 -6.23 -11.44
N THR A 325 -16.50 -6.88 -10.75
CA THR A 325 -16.57 -6.97 -9.28
C THR A 325 -16.65 -8.42 -8.83
N LEU A 326 -17.77 -9.09 -9.11
CA LEU A 326 -17.94 -10.53 -8.83
C LEU A 326 -17.34 -11.38 -9.95
N VAL A 327 -17.44 -10.93 -11.19
CA VAL A 327 -16.78 -11.54 -12.35
C VAL A 327 -15.78 -10.54 -12.92
N ILE A 328 -14.50 -10.91 -12.88
CA ILE A 328 -13.37 -10.08 -13.33
C ILE A 328 -12.62 -10.87 -14.40
N ASP A 329 -12.39 -10.26 -15.56
CA ASP A 329 -11.73 -10.91 -16.71
C ASP A 329 -12.38 -12.25 -17.13
N GLY A 330 -13.68 -12.38 -16.92
CA GLY A 330 -14.43 -13.59 -17.23
C GLY A 330 -14.26 -14.73 -16.22
N GLU A 331 -13.61 -14.51 -15.09
CA GLU A 331 -13.46 -15.44 -13.97
C GLU A 331 -14.22 -14.94 -12.73
N VAL A 332 -14.75 -15.85 -11.90
CA VAL A 332 -15.38 -15.47 -10.63
C VAL A 332 -14.29 -15.07 -9.63
N ASN A 333 -14.42 -13.90 -8.99
CA ASN A 333 -13.53 -13.46 -7.92
C ASN A 333 -13.63 -14.43 -6.71
N PRO A 334 -12.60 -15.24 -6.42
CA PRO A 334 -12.71 -16.28 -5.39
C PRO A 334 -12.86 -15.71 -3.98
N LEU A 335 -12.28 -14.55 -3.71
CA LEU A 335 -12.33 -13.91 -2.40
C LEU A 335 -13.75 -13.38 -2.11
N LEU A 336 -14.36 -12.74 -3.10
CA LEU A 336 -15.74 -12.28 -3.01
C LEU A 336 -16.74 -13.44 -2.96
N ALA A 337 -16.48 -14.53 -3.70
CA ALA A 337 -17.27 -15.75 -3.59
C ALA A 337 -17.19 -16.35 -2.17
N ALA A 338 -16.00 -16.43 -1.58
CA ALA A 338 -15.84 -16.88 -0.19
C ALA A 338 -16.62 -15.99 0.79
N PHE A 339 -16.59 -14.66 0.59
CA PHE A 339 -17.34 -13.71 1.40
C PHE A 339 -18.87 -13.88 1.26
N ILE A 340 -19.37 -14.14 0.05
CA ILE A 340 -20.79 -14.46 -0.20
C ILE A 340 -21.22 -15.68 0.62
N PHE A 341 -20.43 -16.77 0.61
CA PHE A 341 -20.76 -17.96 1.41
C PHE A 341 -20.68 -17.70 2.92
N GLN A 342 -19.72 -16.88 3.39
CA GLN A 342 -19.66 -16.45 4.78
C GLN A 342 -20.94 -15.70 5.18
N CYS A 343 -21.43 -14.79 4.35
CA CYS A 343 -22.66 -14.04 4.60
C CYS A 343 -23.87 -14.98 4.70
N ARG A 344 -24.00 -15.94 3.77
CA ARG A 344 -25.07 -16.95 3.81
C ARG A 344 -25.07 -17.78 5.09
N ASN A 345 -23.89 -18.23 5.52
CA ASN A 345 -23.76 -19.00 6.77
C ASN A 345 -24.18 -18.19 8.00
N ARG A 346 -24.13 -16.85 7.92
CA ARG A 346 -24.52 -15.92 9.00
C ARG A 346 -25.96 -15.42 8.86
N GLY A 347 -26.70 -15.84 7.83
CA GLY A 347 -28.05 -15.34 7.55
C GLY A 347 -28.09 -13.87 7.09
N ILE A 348 -26.98 -13.33 6.60
CA ILE A 348 -26.90 -11.99 6.03
C ILE A 348 -27.45 -12.05 4.59
N ARG A 349 -28.34 -11.11 4.25
CA ARG A 349 -28.98 -11.06 2.93
C ARG A 349 -28.03 -10.50 1.88
N ILE A 350 -28.09 -11.05 0.68
CA ILE A 350 -27.18 -10.71 -0.41
C ILE A 350 -27.98 -10.30 -1.64
N HIS A 351 -27.69 -9.09 -2.12
CA HIS A 351 -28.39 -8.45 -3.22
C HIS A 351 -27.43 -8.18 -4.36
N LEU A 352 -27.76 -8.65 -5.55
CA LEU A 352 -27.00 -8.32 -6.75
C LEU A 352 -27.60 -7.06 -7.39
N VAL A 353 -26.80 -6.01 -7.58
CA VAL A 353 -27.22 -4.74 -8.17
C VAL A 353 -26.30 -4.41 -9.33
N SER A 354 -26.75 -4.68 -10.55
CA SER A 354 -25.88 -4.71 -11.72
C SER A 354 -26.47 -3.98 -12.93
N ARG A 355 -25.58 -3.41 -13.75
CA ARG A 355 -25.87 -2.85 -15.07
C ARG A 355 -25.50 -3.79 -16.22
N HIS A 356 -25.45 -5.09 -15.96
CA HIS A 356 -25.04 -6.09 -16.94
C HIS A 356 -25.82 -5.94 -18.26
N ALA A 357 -25.10 -5.81 -19.37
CA ALA A 357 -25.71 -5.55 -20.68
C ALA A 357 -26.39 -6.79 -21.30
N GLY A 358 -26.15 -7.99 -20.76
CA GLY A 358 -26.70 -9.26 -21.26
C GLY A 358 -27.84 -9.85 -20.40
N ASP A 359 -28.21 -11.10 -20.69
CA ASP A 359 -29.11 -11.87 -19.82
C ASP A 359 -28.35 -12.28 -18.55
N LEU A 360 -28.46 -11.45 -17.52
CA LEU A 360 -27.83 -11.68 -16.22
C LEU A 360 -28.21 -13.05 -15.63
N GLY A 361 -29.44 -13.52 -15.84
CA GLY A 361 -29.87 -14.83 -15.36
C GLY A 361 -29.13 -15.97 -16.06
N ALA A 362 -28.92 -15.88 -17.37
CA ALA A 362 -28.12 -16.84 -18.13
C ALA A 362 -26.65 -16.80 -17.71
N THR A 363 -26.08 -15.60 -17.53
CA THR A 363 -24.70 -15.41 -17.09
C THR A 363 -24.47 -16.00 -15.68
N LEU A 364 -25.41 -15.78 -14.75
CA LEU A 364 -25.35 -16.40 -13.42
C LEU A 364 -25.39 -17.93 -13.48
N ARG A 365 -26.20 -18.52 -14.37
CA ARG A 365 -26.22 -19.99 -14.56
C ARG A 365 -24.92 -20.52 -15.15
N HIS A 366 -24.31 -19.77 -16.07
CA HIS A 366 -23.02 -20.09 -16.67
C HIS A 366 -21.92 -20.22 -15.59
N TYR A 367 -21.81 -19.22 -14.71
CA TYR A 367 -20.83 -19.20 -13.63
C TYR A 367 -21.21 -20.01 -12.38
N ARG A 368 -22.36 -20.71 -12.39
CA ARG A 368 -22.89 -21.45 -11.23
C ARG A 368 -23.16 -20.56 -10.00
N LEU A 369 -23.58 -19.33 -10.25
CA LEU A 369 -23.93 -18.32 -9.22
C LEU A 369 -25.45 -18.16 -9.06
N ALA A 370 -26.26 -18.85 -9.86
CA ALA A 370 -27.71 -18.81 -9.73
C ALA A 370 -28.18 -19.36 -8.37
N GLY A 371 -29.12 -18.65 -7.72
CA GLY A 371 -29.65 -19.01 -6.40
C GLY A 371 -28.79 -18.58 -5.20
N LEU A 372 -27.68 -17.87 -5.45
CA LEU A 372 -26.83 -17.34 -4.38
C LEU A 372 -27.38 -16.06 -3.71
N PHE A 373 -28.20 -15.30 -4.43
CA PHE A 373 -28.68 -13.97 -4.04
C PHE A 373 -30.16 -13.99 -3.63
N ASP A 374 -30.49 -13.24 -2.58
CA ASP A 374 -31.85 -13.01 -2.10
C ASP A 374 -32.64 -12.10 -3.04
N SER A 375 -31.96 -11.19 -3.75
CA SER A 375 -32.56 -10.42 -4.83
C SER A 375 -31.55 -10.11 -5.94
N ILE A 376 -32.06 -9.98 -7.16
CA ILE A 376 -31.31 -9.51 -8.33
C ILE A 376 -32.03 -8.25 -8.85
N VAL A 377 -31.34 -7.12 -8.83
CA VAL A 377 -31.86 -5.81 -9.24
C VAL A 377 -31.13 -5.33 -10.49
N PRO A 378 -31.74 -5.47 -11.68
CA PRO A 378 -31.21 -4.85 -12.89
C PRO A 378 -31.32 -3.32 -12.77
N VAL A 379 -30.21 -2.62 -13.00
CA VAL A 379 -30.14 -1.16 -12.96
C VAL A 379 -29.94 -0.64 -14.38
N GLY A 380 -30.81 0.30 -14.80
CA GLY A 380 -30.66 0.94 -16.10
C GLY A 380 -29.35 1.72 -16.22
N ALA A 381 -28.87 1.93 -17.46
CA ALA A 381 -27.58 2.56 -17.74
C ALA A 381 -27.38 3.93 -17.04
N LEU A 382 -28.46 4.69 -16.86
CA LEU A 382 -28.44 6.03 -16.25
C LEU A 382 -28.98 6.05 -14.80
N ALA A 383 -29.46 4.93 -14.28
CA ALA A 383 -30.03 4.86 -12.93
C ALA A 383 -28.91 4.72 -11.88
N SER A 384 -29.09 5.37 -10.73
CA SER A 384 -28.14 5.27 -9.61
C SER A 384 -28.38 3.99 -8.82
N LYS A 385 -27.31 3.22 -8.54
CA LYS A 385 -27.40 2.03 -7.69
C LYS A 385 -27.86 2.37 -6.27
N SER A 386 -27.54 3.58 -5.78
CA SER A 386 -27.98 4.04 -4.46
C SER A 386 -29.49 4.06 -4.27
N ALA A 387 -30.28 4.24 -5.34
CA ALA A 387 -31.74 4.22 -5.27
C ALA A 387 -32.34 2.81 -5.05
N HIS A 388 -31.52 1.77 -5.22
CA HIS A 388 -31.91 0.37 -5.12
C HIS A 388 -31.40 -0.30 -3.83
N ILE A 389 -30.70 0.45 -2.99
CA ILE A 389 -30.19 -0.02 -1.70
C ILE A 389 -31.19 0.39 -0.62
N ALA A 390 -31.77 -0.61 0.04
CA ALA A 390 -32.69 -0.43 1.15
C ALA A 390 -31.95 -0.56 2.50
N GLY A 391 -32.35 0.27 3.46
CA GLY A 391 -31.83 0.22 4.84
C GLY A 391 -30.50 0.94 5.04
N LYS A 392 -30.18 1.21 6.32
CA LYS A 392 -28.91 1.84 6.73
C LYS A 392 -27.87 0.84 7.27
N LYS A 393 -28.29 -0.39 7.56
CA LYS A 393 -27.43 -1.47 8.08
C LYS A 393 -26.96 -2.37 6.93
N ALA A 394 -26.32 -1.74 5.94
CA ALA A 394 -25.90 -2.38 4.70
C ALA A 394 -24.46 -2.01 4.35
N ILE A 395 -23.83 -2.82 3.50
CA ILE A 395 -22.58 -2.48 2.82
C ILE A 395 -22.74 -2.61 1.31
N PHE A 396 -21.88 -1.92 0.56
CA PHE A 396 -21.90 -1.95 -0.91
C PHE A 396 -20.52 -2.28 -1.50
N ILE A 397 -20.48 -3.16 -2.48
CA ILE A 397 -19.26 -3.65 -3.14
C ILE A 397 -19.36 -3.42 -4.65
N ASP A 398 -18.43 -2.66 -5.22
CA ASP A 398 -18.40 -2.28 -6.63
C ASP A 398 -16.98 -1.86 -7.03
N ASP A 399 -16.48 -2.21 -8.23
CA ASP A 399 -15.19 -1.77 -8.77
C ASP A 399 -15.18 -0.28 -9.16
N SER A 400 -16.33 0.29 -9.49
CA SER A 400 -16.47 1.69 -9.88
C SER A 400 -16.35 2.64 -8.68
N PHE A 401 -15.25 3.42 -8.65
CA PHE A 401 -15.07 4.50 -7.67
C PHE A 401 -16.24 5.47 -7.65
N ALA A 402 -16.73 5.88 -8.83
CA ALA A 402 -17.83 6.84 -8.94
C ALA A 402 -19.17 6.30 -8.40
N GLU A 403 -19.44 4.99 -8.53
CA GLU A 403 -20.61 4.37 -7.90
C GLU A 403 -20.45 4.29 -6.40
N ARG A 404 -19.31 3.79 -5.91
CA ARG A 404 -19.02 3.71 -4.46
C ARG A 404 -19.17 5.06 -3.79
N LYS A 405 -18.60 6.12 -4.38
CA LYS A 405 -18.72 7.49 -3.90
C LYS A 405 -20.19 7.93 -3.83
N ARG A 406 -20.96 7.77 -4.91
CA ARG A 406 -22.39 8.13 -4.94
C ARG A 406 -23.22 7.37 -3.91
N VAL A 407 -22.95 6.09 -3.71
CA VAL A 407 -23.64 5.27 -2.69
C VAL A 407 -23.29 5.75 -1.28
N HIS A 408 -22.01 6.00 -1.01
CA HIS A 408 -21.56 6.51 0.28
C HIS A 408 -22.16 7.89 0.60
N GLU A 409 -22.11 8.83 -0.34
CA GLU A 409 -22.65 10.18 -0.16
C GLU A 409 -24.17 10.19 0.03
N ALA A 410 -24.89 9.32 -0.69
CA ALA A 410 -26.35 9.26 -0.62
C ALA A 410 -26.86 8.57 0.66
N LEU A 411 -26.17 7.53 1.14
CA LEU A 411 -26.71 6.63 2.16
C LEU A 411 -25.89 6.60 3.46
N GLY A 412 -24.64 7.07 3.45
CA GLY A 412 -23.73 7.04 4.59
C GLY A 412 -23.28 5.64 4.99
N ILE A 413 -23.38 4.66 4.08
CA ILE A 413 -22.98 3.26 4.35
C ILE A 413 -21.52 2.99 3.94
N PRO A 414 -20.86 1.98 4.54
CA PRO A 414 -19.54 1.54 4.10
C PRO A 414 -19.56 0.99 2.68
N VAL A 415 -18.52 1.33 1.90
CA VAL A 415 -18.36 0.92 0.50
C VAL A 415 -16.98 0.31 0.26
N PHE A 416 -16.90 -0.73 -0.57
CA PHE A 416 -15.68 -1.51 -0.78
C PHE A 416 -15.41 -1.77 -2.25
N ALA A 417 -14.15 -1.64 -2.64
CA ALA A 417 -13.65 -2.14 -3.92
C ALA A 417 -13.31 -3.64 -3.80
N PRO A 418 -13.17 -4.38 -4.91
CA PRO A 418 -12.75 -5.79 -4.89
C PRO A 418 -11.44 -6.04 -4.13
N ASP A 419 -10.51 -5.08 -4.13
CA ASP A 419 -9.25 -5.18 -3.40
C ASP A 419 -9.38 -5.06 -1.88
N ALA A 420 -10.52 -4.59 -1.36
CA ALA A 420 -10.75 -4.39 0.07
C ALA A 420 -11.60 -5.51 0.73
N ILE A 421 -11.96 -6.56 -0.02
CA ILE A 421 -12.85 -7.62 0.49
C ILE A 421 -12.19 -8.47 1.57
N GLU A 422 -10.85 -8.55 1.59
CA GLU A 422 -10.13 -9.32 2.61
C GLU A 422 -10.43 -8.86 4.04
N CYS A 423 -10.77 -7.58 4.24
CA CYS A 423 -11.11 -7.08 5.57
C CYS A 423 -12.51 -7.45 6.05
N LEU A 424 -13.38 -7.96 5.17
CA LEU A 424 -14.72 -8.42 5.51
C LEU A 424 -14.77 -9.92 5.83
N LEU A 425 -13.70 -10.66 5.54
CA LEU A 425 -13.60 -12.09 5.84
C LEU A 425 -13.21 -12.31 7.30
N ASP A 426 -14.01 -13.10 7.99
CA ASP A 426 -13.73 -13.55 9.35
C ASP A 426 -13.12 -14.95 9.31
N TRP A 427 -11.86 -15.01 9.70
CA TRP A 427 -11.07 -16.24 9.64
C TRP A 427 -11.17 -17.07 10.93
N ARG A 428 -11.87 -16.57 11.96
CA ARG A 428 -12.12 -17.28 13.21
C ARG A 428 -13.22 -18.31 12.97
N ARG A 429 -13.02 -19.53 13.47
CA ARG A 429 -13.96 -20.65 13.31
C ARG A 429 -14.49 -21.09 14.66
#